data_AF-A0A8T6RLC4-F1
#
_entry.id   AF-A0A8T6RLC4-F1
#
_cell.length_a   1.000
_cell.length_b   1.000
_cell.length_c   1.000
_cell.angle_alpha   90.00
_cell.angle_beta   90.00
_cell.angle_gamma   90.00
#
_symmetry.space_group_name_H-M   'P 1'
#
loop_
_entity.id
_entity.type
_entity.pdbx_description
1 polymer ?
#
loop_
_entity_poly.entity_id
_entity_poly.type
_entity_poly.pdbx_seq_one_letter_code
_entity_poly.pdbx_strand_id
1 'polypeptide(L)'
;MTKSPEPKNKLSLLKNLSFLIETIYIIIIIVITIMILLDIIDTGFFVGQLRFSHWMGIFGAIFMLVFPPIFYILKRRRPNQYKIWMNIHIFGFTTSFLLVSIHIGGQLSRPLPFYPDLGGGLALYIIVALLVATGYLQRYRPIRLKGKDKPQSHIHKSLHIGLLSGLYIVLIVHFVINWINTFN
;
A
#
# COMPACT_ATOMS: atom_id res chain seq x y z
N MET A 1 6.82 48.51 12.68
CA MET A 1 6.97 47.11 13.15
C MET A 1 5.67 46.37 12.91
N THR A 2 5.57 45.62 11.81
CA THR A 2 4.42 44.74 11.52
C THR A 2 4.57 43.45 12.31
N LYS A 3 3.66 43.16 13.24
CA LYS A 3 3.59 41.87 13.93
C LYS A 3 3.55 40.76 12.88
N SER A 4 4.59 39.92 12.86
CA SER A 4 4.58 38.67 12.09
C SER A 4 3.34 37.87 12.52
N PRO A 5 2.47 37.46 11.59
CA PRO A 5 1.31 36.67 11.94
C PRO A 5 1.79 35.40 12.62
N GLU A 6 1.38 35.21 13.88
CA GLU A 6 1.59 33.95 14.59
C GLU A 6 1.16 32.79 13.68
N PRO A 7 1.93 31.69 13.62
CA PRO A 7 1.54 30.51 12.86
C PRO A 7 0.30 29.89 13.50
N LYS A 8 -0.88 30.45 13.17
CA LYS A 8 -2.17 29.81 13.38
C LYS A 8 -2.12 28.47 12.67
N ASN A 9 -2.68 27.49 13.35
CA ASN A 9 -3.02 26.17 12.82
C ASN A 9 -1.96 25.05 12.96
N LYS A 10 -1.42 24.88 14.18
CA LYS A 10 -1.28 23.54 14.77
C LYS A 10 -2.65 23.02 15.25
N LEU A 11 -3.68 22.94 14.39
CA LEU A 11 -4.71 21.94 14.67
C LEU A 11 -3.99 20.60 14.55
N SER A 12 -3.66 20.01 15.70
CA SER A 12 -2.68 18.94 15.82
C SER A 12 -3.09 17.75 14.96
N LEU A 13 -2.15 17.13 14.25
CA LEU A 13 -2.38 15.89 13.50
C LEU A 13 -3.11 14.83 14.33
N LEU A 14 -2.88 14.83 15.65
CA LEU A 14 -3.55 13.99 16.64
C LEU A 14 -5.06 14.22 16.76
N LYS A 15 -5.57 15.39 16.36
CA LYS A 15 -7.01 15.68 16.28
C LYS A 15 -7.62 15.26 14.93
N ASN A 16 -6.80 14.89 13.95
CA ASN A 16 -7.29 14.37 12.67
C ASN A 16 -7.58 12.88 12.82
N LEU A 17 -8.85 12.55 13.05
CA LEU A 17 -9.31 11.18 13.25
C LEU A 17 -8.91 10.24 12.09
N SER A 18 -8.97 10.71 10.84
CA SER A 18 -8.56 9.91 9.68
C SER A 18 -7.07 9.57 9.70
N PHE A 19 -6.22 10.52 10.11
CA PHE A 19 -4.78 10.27 10.29
C PHE A 19 -4.54 9.22 11.38
N LEU A 20 -5.22 9.34 12.52
CA LEU A 20 -5.07 8.43 13.64
C LEU A 20 -5.51 7.01 13.27
N ILE A 21 -6.69 6.87 12.67
CA ILE A 21 -7.23 5.58 12.21
C ILE A 21 -6.25 4.92 11.24
N GLU A 22 -5.76 5.66 10.25
CA GLU A 22 -4.83 5.12 9.26
C GLU A 22 -3.49 4.73 9.89
N THR A 23 -2.97 5.54 10.83
CA THR A 23 -1.75 5.20 11.58
C THR A 23 -1.91 3.90 12.35
N ILE A 24 -3.00 3.78 13.11
CA ILE A 24 -3.32 2.59 13.89
C ILE A 24 -3.46 1.39 12.96
N TYR A 25 -4.11 1.56 11.81
CA TYR A 25 -4.27 0.48 10.86
C TYR A 25 -2.93 0.00 10.29
N ILE A 26 -2.02 0.91 9.93
CA ILE A 26 -0.65 0.54 9.50
C ILE A 26 0.10 -0.20 10.62
N ILE A 27 -0.03 0.23 11.88
CA ILE A 27 0.57 -0.47 13.02
C ILE A 27 0.01 -1.89 13.15
N ILE A 28 -1.31 -2.06 13.02
CA ILE A 28 -1.95 -3.39 13.03
C ILE A 28 -1.40 -4.27 11.91
N ILE A 29 -1.21 -3.73 10.69
CA ILE A 29 -0.62 -4.47 9.57
C ILE A 29 0.79 -4.96 9.93
N ILE A 30 1.63 -4.10 10.51
CA ILE A 30 2.99 -4.46 10.91
C ILE A 30 2.95 -5.56 11.97
N VAL A 31 2.09 -5.43 13.00
CA VAL A 31 1.95 -6.43 14.07
C VAL A 31 1.49 -7.78 13.50
N ILE A 32 0.45 -7.80 12.65
CA ILE A 32 -0.03 -9.04 12.01
C ILE A 32 1.09 -9.68 11.18
N THR A 33 1.84 -8.87 10.42
CA THR A 33 2.94 -9.37 9.59
C THR A 33 4.02 -10.03 10.46
N ILE A 34 4.39 -9.40 11.58
CA ILE A 34 5.35 -9.97 12.54
C ILE A 34 4.80 -11.27 13.15
N MET A 35 3.53 -11.31 13.54
CA MET A 35 2.93 -12.51 14.10
C MET A 35 2.92 -13.68 13.12
N ILE A 36 2.71 -13.44 11.81
CA ILE A 36 2.81 -14.47 10.77
C ILE A 36 4.26 -14.95 10.60
N LEU A 37 5.23 -14.02 10.60
CA LEU A 37 6.66 -14.36 10.47
C LEU A 37 7.19 -15.15 11.68
N LEU A 38 6.63 -14.91 12.86
CA LEU A 38 6.93 -15.67 14.08
C LEU A 38 6.10 -16.96 14.21
N ASP A 39 5.35 -17.33 13.17
CA ASP A 39 4.48 -18.51 13.14
C ASP A 39 3.41 -18.54 14.25
N ILE A 40 3.04 -17.38 14.79
CA ILE A 40 1.96 -17.23 15.77
C ILE A 40 0.59 -17.32 15.06
N ILE A 41 0.52 -16.85 13.81
CA ILE A 41 -0.67 -16.92 12.96
C ILE A 41 -0.35 -17.82 11.77
N ASP A 42 -0.97 -19.00 11.74
CA ASP A 42 -0.89 -19.90 10.58
C ASP A 42 -1.71 -19.35 9.41
N THR A 43 -1.04 -19.12 8.28
CA THR A 43 -1.64 -18.69 7.00
C THR A 43 -1.49 -19.75 5.91
N GLY A 44 -1.02 -20.93 6.32
CA GLY A 44 -0.62 -22.04 5.48
C GLY A 44 -1.73 -22.99 5.09
N PHE A 45 -2.88 -22.93 5.76
CA PHE A 45 -4.05 -23.75 5.44
C PHE A 45 -4.58 -23.50 4.03
N PHE A 46 -5.25 -24.51 3.47
CA PHE A 46 -5.81 -24.45 2.12
C PHE A 46 -7.26 -23.96 2.13
N VAL A 47 -7.62 -23.17 1.13
CA VAL A 47 -8.99 -22.78 0.80
C VAL A 47 -9.19 -23.14 -0.66
N GLY A 48 -9.87 -24.26 -0.93
CA GLY A 48 -9.91 -24.84 -2.28
C GLY A 48 -8.53 -25.31 -2.72
N GLN A 49 -8.08 -24.87 -3.90
CA GLN A 49 -6.81 -25.31 -4.52
C GLN A 49 -5.58 -24.49 -4.07
N LEU A 50 -5.77 -23.38 -3.38
CA LEU A 50 -4.71 -22.46 -3.01
C LEU A 50 -4.59 -22.31 -1.49
N ARG A 51 -3.38 -22.04 -1.00
CA ARG A 51 -3.17 -21.65 0.40
C ARG A 51 -3.86 -20.30 0.67
N PHE A 52 -4.34 -20.09 1.88
CA PHE A 52 -5.00 -18.85 2.29
C PHE A 52 -4.16 -17.61 1.97
N SER A 53 -2.86 -17.66 2.24
CA SER A 53 -1.91 -16.58 1.89
C SER A 53 -1.92 -16.23 0.40
N HIS A 54 -2.15 -17.17 -0.52
CA HIS A 54 -2.29 -16.88 -1.95
C HIS A 54 -3.57 -16.13 -2.28
N TRP A 55 -4.70 -16.51 -1.67
CA TRP A 55 -5.96 -15.78 -1.85
C TRP A 55 -5.83 -14.32 -1.42
N MET A 56 -5.13 -14.05 -0.33
CA MET A 56 -4.88 -12.67 0.11
C MET A 56 -4.09 -11.89 -0.95
N GLY A 57 -3.02 -12.48 -1.49
CA GLY A 57 -2.24 -11.89 -2.57
C GLY A 57 -3.10 -11.57 -3.81
N ILE A 58 -3.96 -12.50 -4.22
CA ILE A 58 -4.87 -12.33 -5.36
C ILE A 58 -5.85 -11.17 -5.13
N PHE A 59 -6.53 -11.13 -3.99
CA PHE A 59 -7.49 -10.06 -3.70
C PHE A 59 -6.83 -8.68 -3.62
N GLY A 60 -5.66 -8.59 -2.98
CA GLY A 60 -4.87 -7.35 -2.96
C GLY A 60 -4.43 -6.92 -4.36
N ALA A 61 -3.93 -7.86 -5.18
CA ALA A 61 -3.50 -7.59 -6.54
C ALA A 61 -4.65 -7.11 -7.44
N ILE A 62 -5.81 -7.75 -7.38
CA ILE A 62 -6.99 -7.37 -8.17
C ILE A 62 -7.39 -5.92 -7.85
N PHE A 63 -7.48 -5.57 -6.56
CA PHE A 63 -7.81 -4.20 -6.17
C PHE A 63 -6.79 -3.19 -6.72
N MET A 64 -5.49 -3.45 -6.54
CA MET A 64 -4.44 -2.55 -7.02
C MET A 64 -4.35 -2.46 -8.54
N LEU A 65 -4.75 -3.49 -9.27
CA LEU A 65 -4.77 -3.46 -10.73
C LEU A 65 -5.96 -2.65 -11.27
N VAL A 66 -7.15 -2.87 -10.68
CA VAL A 66 -8.43 -2.37 -11.20
C VAL A 66 -8.81 -1.00 -10.64
N PHE A 67 -8.59 -0.77 -9.35
CA PHE A 67 -9.09 0.45 -8.70
C PHE A 67 -8.36 1.73 -9.11
N PRO A 68 -7.02 1.78 -9.30
CA PRO A 68 -6.34 3.01 -9.72
C PRO A 68 -6.83 3.63 -11.03
N PRO A 69 -7.03 2.88 -12.14
CA PRO A 69 -7.54 3.46 -13.37
C PRO A 69 -8.99 3.95 -13.19
N ILE A 70 -9.82 3.19 -12.46
CA ILE A 70 -11.18 3.61 -12.11
C ILE A 70 -11.14 4.92 -11.33
N PHE A 71 -10.32 5.02 -10.29
CA PHE A 71 -10.14 6.23 -9.50
C PHE A 71 -9.67 7.41 -10.37
N TYR A 72 -8.73 7.17 -11.28
CA TYR A 72 -8.23 8.19 -12.20
C TYR A 72 -9.31 8.74 -13.13
N ILE A 73 -10.20 7.90 -13.63
CA ILE A 73 -11.33 8.30 -14.48
C ILE A 73 -12.40 9.00 -13.65
N LEU A 74 -12.79 8.43 -12.50
CA LEU A 74 -13.89 8.92 -11.68
C LEU A 74 -13.58 10.25 -11.00
N LYS A 75 -12.33 10.49 -10.58
CA LYS A 75 -11.95 11.79 -10.01
C LYS A 75 -12.14 12.95 -11.02
N ARG A 76 -12.07 12.66 -12.32
CA ARG A 76 -12.30 13.65 -13.40
C ARG A 76 -13.77 13.78 -13.74
N ARG A 77 -14.49 12.67 -13.84
CA ARG A 77 -15.91 12.66 -14.24
C ARG A 77 -16.87 13.07 -13.13
N ARG A 78 -16.52 12.84 -11.85
CA ARG A 78 -17.40 13.08 -10.68
C ARG A 78 -16.66 13.83 -9.56
N PRO A 79 -16.28 15.11 -9.78
CA PRO A 79 -15.53 15.88 -8.79
C PRO A 79 -16.26 16.05 -7.45
N ASN A 80 -17.60 16.12 -7.46
CA ASN A 80 -18.42 16.23 -6.25
C ASN A 80 -18.26 15.01 -5.31
N GLN A 81 -17.86 13.86 -5.83
CA GLN A 81 -17.64 12.63 -5.07
C GLN A 81 -16.16 12.38 -4.76
N TYR A 82 -15.27 13.31 -5.09
CA TYR A 82 -13.81 13.13 -4.96
C TYR A 82 -13.39 12.68 -3.56
N LYS A 83 -14.00 13.24 -2.50
CA LYS A 83 -13.69 12.89 -1.11
C LYS A 83 -13.96 11.41 -0.82
N ILE A 84 -15.06 10.87 -1.33
CA ILE A 84 -15.44 9.45 -1.17
C ILE A 84 -14.43 8.57 -1.92
N TRP A 85 -14.20 8.87 -3.20
CA TRP A 85 -13.26 8.12 -4.04
C TRP A 85 -11.84 8.14 -3.47
N MET A 86 -11.41 9.26 -2.89
CA MET A 86 -10.12 9.39 -2.22
C MET A 86 -10.05 8.54 -0.95
N ASN A 87 -11.12 8.50 -0.15
CA ASN A 87 -11.15 7.65 1.05
C ASN A 87 -11.10 6.17 0.67
N ILE A 88 -11.85 5.74 -0.36
CA ILE A 88 -11.78 4.37 -0.87
C ILE A 88 -10.38 4.06 -1.42
N HIS A 89 -9.77 5.01 -2.13
CA HIS A 89 -8.40 4.86 -2.63
C HIS A 89 -7.41 4.60 -1.50
N ILE A 90 -7.38 5.46 -0.48
CA ILE A 90 -6.46 5.32 0.65
C ILE A 90 -6.72 4.01 1.40
N PHE A 91 -7.96 3.82 1.85
CA PHE A 91 -8.32 2.65 2.65
C PHE A 91 -8.08 1.35 1.87
N GLY A 92 -8.51 1.28 0.61
CA GLY A 92 -8.35 0.09 -0.21
C GLY A 92 -6.90 -0.23 -0.54
N PHE A 93 -6.03 0.76 -0.72
CA PHE A 93 -4.58 0.51 -0.88
C PHE A 93 -3.94 0.00 0.41
N THR A 94 -4.31 0.55 1.56
CA THR A 94 -3.80 0.09 2.86
C THR A 94 -4.32 -1.32 3.20
N THR A 95 -5.58 -1.62 2.89
CA THR A 95 -6.11 -2.98 2.97
C THR A 95 -5.43 -3.91 1.97
N SER A 96 -5.16 -3.47 0.74
CA SER A 96 -4.39 -4.30 -0.21
C SER A 96 -2.99 -4.57 0.30
N PHE A 97 -2.35 -3.60 0.94
CA PHE A 97 -1.06 -3.79 1.58
C PHE A 97 -1.13 -4.80 2.73
N LEU A 98 -2.15 -4.77 3.59
CA LEU A 98 -2.39 -5.84 4.58
C LEU A 98 -2.42 -7.22 3.92
N LEU A 99 -3.22 -7.37 2.86
CA LEU A 99 -3.40 -8.64 2.16
C LEU A 99 -2.09 -9.15 1.52
N VAL A 100 -1.31 -8.25 0.92
CA VAL A 100 0.00 -8.60 0.36
C VAL A 100 1.01 -8.91 1.47
N SER A 101 0.95 -8.23 2.62
CA SER A 101 1.79 -8.56 3.78
C SER A 101 1.46 -9.95 4.33
N ILE A 102 0.19 -10.33 4.41
CA ILE A 102 -0.23 -11.69 4.78
C ILE A 102 0.31 -12.70 3.76
N HIS A 103 0.20 -12.39 2.46
CA HIS A 103 0.75 -13.23 1.40
C HIS A 103 2.25 -13.46 1.59
N ILE A 104 3.04 -12.39 1.68
CA ILE A 104 4.50 -12.46 1.82
C ILE A 104 4.91 -13.12 3.12
N GLY A 105 4.25 -12.79 4.24
CA GLY A 105 4.48 -13.47 5.52
C GLY A 105 4.30 -14.99 5.38
N GLY A 106 3.18 -15.44 4.81
CA GLY A 106 2.91 -16.86 4.59
C GLY A 106 3.83 -17.55 3.57
N GLN A 107 4.46 -16.80 2.66
CA GLN A 107 5.51 -17.30 1.76
C GLN A 107 6.86 -17.46 2.50
N LEU A 108 7.20 -16.51 3.36
CA LEU A 108 8.44 -16.51 4.14
C LEU A 108 8.43 -17.50 5.30
N SER A 109 7.26 -17.81 5.87
CA SER A 109 7.10 -18.82 6.92
C SER A 109 7.12 -20.27 6.39
N ARG A 110 7.41 -20.49 5.10
CA ARG A 110 7.49 -21.83 4.54
C ARG A 110 8.75 -22.57 5.00
N PRO A 111 8.66 -23.89 5.25
CA PRO A 111 9.84 -24.70 5.50
C PRO A 111 10.78 -24.68 4.29
N LEU A 112 12.10 -24.75 4.55
CA LEU A 112 13.18 -24.66 3.56
C LEU A 112 12.95 -25.46 2.26
N PRO A 113 12.44 -26.72 2.27
CA PRO A 113 12.22 -27.49 1.05
C PRO A 113 11.14 -26.91 0.11
N PHE A 114 10.28 -26.02 0.62
CA PHE A 114 9.18 -25.40 -0.12
C PHE A 114 9.32 -23.87 -0.18
N TYR A 115 10.53 -23.36 0.09
CA TYR A 115 10.81 -21.94 0.09
C TYR A 115 10.67 -21.38 -1.34
N PRO A 116 9.91 -20.30 -1.53
CA PRO A 116 9.63 -19.79 -2.86
C PRO A 116 10.81 -18.98 -3.40
N ASP A 117 10.88 -18.85 -4.73
CA ASP A 117 11.69 -17.81 -5.34
C ASP A 117 11.09 -16.43 -5.03
N LEU A 118 11.78 -15.66 -4.20
CA LEU A 118 11.30 -14.38 -3.69
C LEU A 118 11.36 -13.26 -4.72
N GLY A 119 12.14 -13.39 -5.80
CA GLY A 119 12.57 -12.26 -6.64
C GLY A 119 11.47 -11.25 -6.98
N GLY A 120 10.50 -11.67 -7.79
CA GLY A 120 9.40 -10.80 -8.22
C GLY A 120 8.42 -10.44 -7.10
N GLY A 121 8.15 -11.36 -6.19
CA GLY A 121 7.20 -11.16 -5.09
C GLY A 121 7.67 -10.12 -4.07
N LEU A 122 8.95 -10.16 -3.70
CA LEU A 122 9.57 -9.20 -2.80
C LEU A 122 9.66 -7.80 -3.43
N ALA A 123 9.99 -7.71 -4.72
CA ALA A 123 10.00 -6.45 -5.44
C ALA A 123 8.60 -5.79 -5.43
N LEU A 124 7.55 -6.57 -5.69
CA LEU A 124 6.15 -6.10 -5.58
C LEU A 124 5.83 -5.62 -4.17
N TYR A 125 6.19 -6.39 -3.15
CA TYR A 125 5.97 -6.00 -1.76
C TYR A 125 6.59 -4.64 -1.42
N ILE A 126 7.86 -4.43 -1.79
CA ILE A 126 8.57 -3.17 -1.57
C ILE A 126 7.87 -2.02 -2.30
N ILE A 127 7.47 -2.21 -3.56
CA ILE A 127 6.75 -1.19 -4.33
C ILE A 127 5.42 -0.82 -3.66
N VAL A 128 4.64 -1.80 -3.20
CA VAL A 128 3.34 -1.56 -2.53
C VAL A 128 3.55 -0.85 -1.19
N ALA A 129 4.55 -1.26 -0.40
CA ALA A 129 4.91 -0.58 0.85
C ALA A 129 5.27 0.89 0.61
N LEU A 130 6.08 1.16 -0.43
CA LEU A 130 6.43 2.53 -0.82
C LEU A 130 5.23 3.31 -1.36
N LEU A 131 4.29 2.69 -2.07
CA LEU A 131 3.05 3.33 -2.53
C LEU A 131 2.19 3.77 -1.35
N VAL A 132 1.98 2.89 -0.37
CA VAL A 132 1.23 3.23 0.85
C VAL A 132 1.94 4.33 1.63
N ALA A 133 3.26 4.20 1.85
CA ALA A 133 4.04 5.21 2.57
C ALA A 133 4.00 6.58 1.87
N THR A 134 4.22 6.63 0.56
CA THR A 134 4.18 7.88 -0.20
C THR A 134 2.76 8.47 -0.27
N GLY A 135 1.71 7.66 -0.42
CA GLY A 135 0.32 8.10 -0.39
C GLY A 135 -0.07 8.68 0.98
N TYR A 136 0.33 8.00 2.06
CA TYR A 136 0.14 8.45 3.43
C TYR A 136 0.80 9.81 3.69
N LEU A 137 2.07 9.96 3.29
CA LEU A 137 2.82 11.21 3.43
C LEU A 137 2.19 12.34 2.60
N GLN A 138 1.75 12.07 1.37
CA GLN A 138 1.08 13.07 0.54
C GLN A 138 -0.24 13.55 1.14
N ARG A 139 -1.02 12.63 1.73
CA ARG A 139 -2.34 12.93 2.29
C ARG A 139 -2.26 13.75 3.57
N TYR A 140 -1.46 13.31 4.52
CA TYR A 140 -1.47 13.88 5.88
C TYR A 140 -0.33 14.87 6.13
N ARG A 141 0.74 14.81 5.33
CA ARG A 141 1.93 15.67 5.46
C ARG A 141 2.43 15.77 6.92
N PRO A 142 2.62 14.64 7.63
CA PRO A 142 2.94 14.67 9.06
C PRO A 142 4.28 15.34 9.37
N ILE A 143 5.20 15.28 8.41
CA ILE A 143 6.53 15.90 8.49
C ILE A 143 6.49 17.19 7.66
N ARG A 144 6.19 18.32 8.30
CA ARG A 144 6.51 19.64 7.72
C ARG A 144 7.96 19.96 8.05
N LEU A 145 8.84 19.83 7.07
CA LEU A 145 10.20 20.36 7.20
C LEU A 145 10.08 21.89 7.35
N LYS A 146 10.44 22.42 8.53
CA LYS A 146 10.48 23.85 8.78
C LYS A 146 11.41 24.53 7.76
N GLY A 147 10.91 25.54 7.06
CA GLY A 147 11.75 26.52 6.36
C GLY A 147 11.81 26.46 4.83
N LYS A 148 11.05 25.60 4.14
CA LYS A 148 10.92 25.67 2.66
C LYS A 148 9.47 25.56 2.21
N ASP A 149 8.81 26.70 2.06
CA ASP A 149 7.48 26.87 1.46
C ASP A 149 7.49 26.69 -0.08
N LYS A 150 8.20 25.68 -0.62
CA LYS A 150 8.22 25.35 -2.06
C LYS A 150 8.24 23.83 -2.32
N PRO A 151 8.10 23.39 -3.58
CA PRO A 151 7.02 22.60 -4.15
C PRO A 151 7.16 21.08 -3.89
N GLN A 152 7.32 20.65 -2.63
CA GLN A 152 7.44 19.22 -2.27
C GLN A 152 6.30 18.37 -2.86
N SER A 153 5.12 18.96 -3.10
CA SER A 153 3.99 18.25 -3.69
C SER A 153 4.29 17.61 -5.05
N HIS A 154 5.15 18.21 -5.88
CA HIS A 154 5.42 17.70 -7.24
C HIS A 154 6.31 16.47 -7.21
N ILE A 155 7.41 16.49 -6.44
CA ILE A 155 8.32 15.35 -6.33
C ILE A 155 7.61 14.15 -5.72
N HIS A 156 6.90 14.34 -4.60
CA HIS A 156 6.15 13.24 -3.98
C HIS A 156 5.11 12.66 -4.93
N LYS A 157 4.38 13.52 -5.66
CA LYS A 157 3.38 13.09 -6.65
C LYS A 157 4.01 12.31 -7.80
N SER A 158 5.12 12.78 -8.34
CA SER A 158 5.85 12.08 -9.41
C SER A 158 6.38 10.74 -8.93
N LEU A 159 6.95 10.67 -7.72
CA LEU A 159 7.41 9.40 -7.11
C LEU A 159 6.26 8.41 -6.96
N HIS A 160 5.11 8.84 -6.44
CA HIS A 160 3.96 7.95 -6.26
C HIS A 160 3.39 7.44 -7.59
N ILE A 161 3.31 8.30 -8.62
CA ILE A 161 2.88 7.88 -9.97
C ILE A 161 3.93 6.96 -10.61
N GLY A 162 5.23 7.23 -10.41
CA GLY A 162 6.32 6.38 -10.88
C GLY A 162 6.28 5.00 -10.23
N LEU A 163 6.08 4.93 -8.91
CA LEU A 163 5.87 3.68 -8.17
C LEU A 163 4.64 2.91 -8.67
N LEU A 164 3.55 3.60 -8.97
CA LEU A 164 2.36 2.96 -9.52
C LEU A 164 2.65 2.37 -10.90
N SER A 165 3.39 3.08 -11.75
CA SER A 165 3.80 2.59 -13.06
C SER A 165 4.73 1.36 -12.92
N GLY A 166 5.68 1.43 -11.99
CA GLY A 166 6.54 0.31 -11.63
C GLY A 166 5.76 -0.90 -11.12
N LEU A 167 4.72 -0.69 -10.30
CA LEU A 167 3.83 -1.74 -9.83
C LEU A 167 3.22 -2.49 -11.01
N TYR A 168 2.64 -1.79 -12.00
CA TYR A 168 2.05 -2.44 -13.18
C TYR A 168 3.08 -3.27 -13.95
N ILE A 169 4.27 -2.71 -14.20
CA ILE A 169 5.33 -3.41 -14.95
C ILE A 169 5.74 -4.68 -14.22
N VAL A 170 6.12 -4.57 -12.93
CA VAL A 170 6.59 -5.72 -12.16
C VAL A 170 5.48 -6.75 -11.98
N LEU A 171 4.22 -6.33 -11.80
CA LEU A 171 3.08 -7.23 -11.63
C LEU A 171 2.83 -8.05 -12.89
N ILE A 172 2.86 -7.41 -14.06
CA ILE A 172 2.72 -8.11 -15.35
C ILE A 172 3.87 -9.10 -15.55
N VAL A 173 5.12 -8.67 -15.34
CA VAL A 173 6.29 -9.55 -15.48
C VAL A 173 6.21 -10.73 -14.52
N HIS A 174 5.88 -10.49 -13.25
CA HIS A 174 5.74 -11.53 -12.25
C HIS A 174 4.64 -12.54 -12.62
N PHE A 175 3.49 -12.05 -13.11
CA PHE A 175 2.40 -12.92 -13.56
C PHE A 175 2.83 -13.77 -14.77
N VAL A 176 3.46 -13.17 -15.79
CA VAL A 176 3.90 -13.87 -16.99
C VAL A 176 4.94 -14.94 -16.68
N ILE A 177 5.95 -14.64 -15.86
CA ILE A 177 6.98 -15.61 -15.48
C ILE A 177 6.35 -16.78 -14.71
N ASN A 178 5.49 -16.50 -13.72
CA ASN A 178 4.83 -17.56 -12.96
C ASN A 178 3.93 -18.41 -13.84
N TRP A 179 3.23 -17.80 -14.79
CA TRP A 179 2.41 -18.52 -15.76
C TRP A 179 3.27 -19.48 -16.59
N ILE A 180 4.36 -18.99 -17.21
CA ILE A 180 5.27 -19.81 -18.02
C ILE A 180 5.81 -21.01 -17.21
N ASN A 181 6.21 -20.78 -15.95
CA ASN A 181 6.74 -21.83 -15.08
C ASN A 181 5.69 -22.84 -14.62
N THR A 182 4.39 -22.51 -14.71
CA THR A 182 3.31 -23.43 -14.33
C THR A 182 2.96 -24.42 -15.45
N PHE A 183 3.24 -24.07 -16.72
CA PHE A 183 2.87 -24.85 -17.90
C PHE A 183 4.04 -25.52 -18.62
N ASN A 184 5.27 -25.35 -18.12
CA ASN A 184 6.48 -26.05 -18.56
C ASN A 184 6.92 -27.04 -17.48
#